data_AF-A0A8S2JKA2-F1
#
_entry.id   AF-A0A8S2JKA2-F1
#
_cell.length_a   1.000
_cell.length_b   1.000
_cell.length_c   1.000
_cell.angle_alpha   90.00
_cell.angle_beta   90.00
_cell.angle_gamma   90.00
#
_symmetry.space_group_name_H-M   'P 1'
#
loop_
_entity.id
_entity.type
_entity.pdbx_description
1 polymer ?
#
loop_
_entity_poly.entity_id
_entity_poly.type
_entity_poly.pdbx_seq_one_letter_code
_entity_poly.pdbx_strand_id
1 'polypeptide(L)'
;MVNVLIKTLFIYFLLYTSTATIDSDEIFPCNETTNLNEEKLSIEYEAKTIQDEFIVQFTGYYTEVTRKNYLARVFERNNVFDYEIIKRTNLMQSYPSDFDIVR
;
A
#
# COMPACT_ATOMS: atom_id res chain seq x y z
N MET A 1 -40.78 29.45 29.35
CA MET A 1 -40.34 28.17 29.97
C MET A 1 -39.88 27.15 28.94
N VAL A 2 -40.63 26.94 27.84
CA VAL A 2 -40.34 25.94 26.79
C VAL A 2 -38.98 26.14 26.06
N ASN A 3 -38.61 27.38 25.72
CA ASN A 3 -37.34 27.66 25.04
C ASN A 3 -36.07 27.41 25.88
N VAL A 4 -36.20 27.46 27.22
CA VAL A 4 -35.06 27.15 28.11
C VAL A 4 -34.86 25.64 28.18
N LEU A 5 -35.95 24.88 28.25
CA LEU A 5 -35.92 23.41 28.27
C LEU A 5 -35.32 22.82 26.99
N ILE A 6 -35.69 23.38 25.83
CA ILE A 6 -35.16 22.96 24.52
C ILE A 6 -33.66 23.22 24.42
N LYS A 7 -33.18 24.38 24.89
CA LYS A 7 -31.75 24.71 24.90
C LYS A 7 -30.96 23.80 25.84
N THR A 8 -31.49 23.49 27.01
CA THR A 8 -30.84 22.56 27.95
C THR A 8 -30.78 21.14 27.40
N LEU A 9 -31.83 20.67 26.73
CA LEU A 9 -31.84 19.35 26.08
C LEU A 9 -30.86 19.30 24.90
N PHE A 10 -30.74 20.38 24.12
CA PHE A 10 -29.82 20.46 23.00
C PHE A 10 -28.35 20.49 23.44
N ILE A 11 -28.04 21.21 24.53
CA ILE A 11 -26.70 21.21 25.14
C ILE A 11 -26.35 19.81 25.68
N TYR A 12 -27.31 19.14 26.33
CA TYR A 12 -27.10 17.77 26.81
C TYR A 12 -26.85 16.78 25.66
N PHE A 13 -27.57 16.93 24.55
CA PHE A 13 -27.37 16.14 23.33
C PHE A 13 -25.99 16.37 22.70
N LEU A 14 -25.53 17.63 22.61
CA LEU A 14 -24.19 17.97 22.10
C LEU A 14 -23.06 17.44 23.00
N LEU A 15 -23.26 17.43 24.32
CA LEU A 15 -22.30 16.86 25.27
C LEU A 15 -22.28 15.33 25.23
N TYR A 16 -23.42 14.68 24.98
CA TYR A 16 -23.52 13.22 24.87
C TYR A 16 -22.79 12.67 23.63
N THR A 17 -22.78 13.41 22.51
CA THR A 17 -22.07 12.98 21.30
C THR A 17 -20.55 13.17 21.36
N SER A 18 -20.03 13.89 22.37
CA SER A 18 -18.60 14.14 22.54
C SER A 18 -17.83 12.99 23.20
N THR A 19 -18.49 11.96 23.71
CA THR A 19 -17.83 10.86 24.45
C THR A 19 -17.88 9.51 23.73
N ALA A 20 -18.12 9.50 22.41
CA ALA A 20 -18.10 8.29 21.60
C ALA A 20 -16.90 8.30 20.62
N THR A 21 -15.69 8.22 21.16
CA THR A 21 -14.54 7.67 20.44
C THR A 21 -13.90 6.64 21.35
N ILE A 22 -14.37 5.39 21.26
CA ILE A 22 -13.57 4.25 21.71
C ILE A 22 -12.65 3.96 20.53
N ASP A 23 -11.53 4.67 20.50
CA ASP A 23 -10.37 4.22 19.74
C ASP A 23 -9.69 3.19 20.64
N SER A 24 -10.13 1.94 20.53
CA SER A 24 -9.37 0.83 21.09
C SER A 24 -8.21 0.57 20.14
N ASP A 25 -7.23 1.47 20.16
CA ASP A 25 -5.86 1.06 19.92
C ASP A 25 -5.57 -0.02 20.95
N GLU A 26 -5.67 -1.29 20.55
CA GLU A 26 -4.94 -2.35 21.21
C GLU A 26 -3.46 -1.97 21.08
N ILE A 27 -2.97 -1.24 22.07
CA ILE A 27 -1.55 -1.06 22.32
C ILE A 27 -1.05 -2.48 22.58
N PHE A 28 -0.58 -3.16 21.55
CA PHE A 28 0.32 -4.29 21.70
C PHE A 28 1.61 -3.71 22.26
N PRO A 29 1.96 -3.92 23.55
CA PRO A 29 3.23 -3.47 24.05
C PRO A 29 4.31 -4.31 23.34
N CYS A 30 5.09 -3.69 22.45
CA CYS A 30 6.26 -4.31 21.81
C CYS A 30 7.42 -4.60 22.80
N ASN A 31 7.15 -4.62 24.11
CA ASN A 31 8.16 -4.66 25.17
C ASN A 31 8.26 -5.98 25.93
N GLU A 32 7.51 -7.02 25.54
CA GLU A 32 7.74 -8.36 26.07
C GLU A 32 8.64 -9.16 25.13
N THR A 33 9.95 -8.91 25.19
CA THR A 33 10.94 -9.90 24.78
C THR A 33 10.95 -11.02 25.83
N THR A 34 10.01 -11.95 25.70
CA THR A 34 10.23 -13.30 26.22
C THR A 34 11.52 -13.81 25.59
N ASN A 35 12.32 -14.58 26.33
CA ASN A 35 13.57 -15.18 25.84
C ASN A 35 13.29 -16.11 24.65
N LEU A 36 13.08 -15.53 23.48
CA LEU A 36 13.01 -16.21 22.20
C LEU A 36 14.46 -16.55 21.88
N ASN A 37 14.76 -17.84 21.80
CA ASN A 37 16.00 -18.31 21.19
C ASN A 37 16.20 -17.49 19.90
N GLU A 38 17.25 -16.68 19.87
CA GLU A 38 17.56 -15.81 18.73
C GLU A 38 17.86 -16.71 17.53
N GLU A 39 16.82 -17.07 16.77
CA GLU A 39 16.96 -17.78 15.52
C GLU A 39 17.54 -16.78 14.52
N LYS A 40 18.88 -16.74 14.49
CA LYS A 40 19.64 -15.87 13.59
C LYS A 40 19.41 -16.33 12.16
N LEU A 41 18.48 -15.69 11.47
CA LEU A 41 18.24 -15.88 10.05
C LEU A 41 19.47 -15.40 9.26
N SER A 42 20.27 -16.33 8.76
CA SER A 42 21.35 -16.04 7.83
C SER A 42 20.77 -15.90 6.43
N ILE A 43 20.70 -14.67 5.92
CA ILE A 43 20.23 -14.38 4.55
C ILE A 43 21.46 -14.23 3.66
N GLU A 44 21.58 -15.09 2.67
CA GLU A 44 22.52 -14.91 1.55
C GLU A 44 21.86 -14.03 0.49
N TYR A 45 22.59 -13.04 -0.04
CA TYR A 45 22.11 -12.17 -1.11
C TYR A 45 23.16 -12.05 -2.21
N GLU A 46 22.69 -11.92 -3.44
CA GLU A 46 23.51 -11.63 -4.62
C GLU A 46 23.07 -10.28 -5.18
N ALA A 47 24.04 -9.43 -5.54
CA ALA A 47 23.79 -8.18 -6.23
C ALA A 47 24.37 -8.26 -7.64
N LYS A 48 23.53 -7.98 -8.64
CA LYS A 48 23.93 -7.97 -10.05
C LYS A 48 23.41 -6.72 -10.73
N THR A 49 24.22 -6.15 -11.63
CA THR A 49 23.76 -5.15 -12.59
C THR A 49 23.28 -5.87 -13.84
N ILE A 50 22.04 -5.62 -14.24
CA ILE A 50 21.47 -6.16 -15.48
C ILE A 50 21.41 -5.03 -16.50
N GLN A 51 22.02 -5.27 -17.67
CA GLN A 51 21.99 -4.32 -18.79
C GLN A 51 20.69 -4.49 -19.57
N ASP A 52 20.21 -3.40 -20.17
CA ASP A 52 19.04 -3.36 -21.05
C ASP A 52 17.71 -3.75 -20.37
N GLU A 53 17.62 -3.63 -19.05
CA GLU A 53 16.37 -3.70 -18.30
C GLU A 53 16.04 -2.34 -17.68
N PHE A 54 14.81 -1.88 -17.87
CA PHE A 54 14.36 -0.56 -17.46
C PHE A 54 13.16 -0.68 -16.52
N ILE A 55 13.18 0.11 -15.44
CA ILE A 55 12.03 0.24 -14.54
C ILE A 55 11.10 1.31 -15.10
N VAL A 56 9.88 0.92 -15.46
CA VAL A 56 8.82 1.87 -15.81
C VAL A 56 7.96 2.11 -14.59
N GLN A 57 7.97 3.34 -14.08
CA GLN A 57 7.16 3.75 -12.94
C GLN A 57 5.85 4.39 -13.40
N PHE A 58 4.76 3.98 -12.76
CA PHE A 58 3.42 4.52 -12.91
C PHE A 58 3.13 5.49 -11.76
N THR A 59 2.24 6.47 -11.98
CA THR A 59 1.87 7.45 -10.95
C THR A 59 0.97 6.89 -9.85
N GLY A 60 0.58 5.63 -9.93
CA GLY A 60 -0.28 4.97 -8.97
C GLY A 60 -0.20 3.45 -9.06
N TYR A 61 -0.90 2.78 -8.14
CA TYR A 61 -0.95 1.33 -8.08
C TYR A 61 -2.03 0.78 -9.01
N TYR A 62 -1.60 0.01 -9.99
CA TYR A 62 -2.47 -0.55 -11.02
C TYR A 62 -2.33 -2.06 -11.11
N THR A 63 -3.42 -2.72 -11.52
CA THR A 63 -3.39 -4.17 -11.79
C THR A 63 -2.43 -4.50 -12.92
N GLU A 64 -1.96 -5.74 -12.99
CA GLU A 64 -1.10 -6.22 -14.10
C GLU A 64 -1.71 -5.92 -15.47
N VAL A 65 -3.02 -6.15 -15.64
CA VAL A 65 -3.73 -5.89 -16.90
C VAL A 65 -3.70 -4.40 -17.26
N THR A 66 -3.97 -3.52 -16.29
CA THR A 66 -3.95 -2.07 -16.52
C THR A 66 -2.56 -1.58 -16.90
N ARG A 67 -1.51 -2.05 -16.23
CA ARG A 67 -0.11 -1.67 -16.53
C ARG A 67 0.33 -2.12 -17.91
N LYS A 68 0.01 -3.37 -18.29
CA LYS A 68 0.25 -3.89 -19.65
C LYS A 68 -0.41 -3.03 -20.72
N ASN A 69 -1.66 -2.61 -20.50
CA ASN A 69 -2.37 -1.75 -21.45
C ASN A 69 -1.73 -0.36 -21.58
N TYR A 70 -1.27 0.23 -20.47
CA TYR A 70 -0.53 1.50 -20.53
C TYR A 70 0.77 1.38 -21.31
N LEU A 71 1.58 0.35 -21.01
CA LEU A 71 2.83 0.11 -21.73
C LEU A 71 2.59 -0.13 -23.21
N ALA A 72 1.66 -1.01 -23.57
CA ALA A 72 1.30 -1.27 -24.97
C ALA A 72 0.92 0.01 -25.70
N ARG A 73 0.10 0.88 -25.08
CA ARG A 73 -0.33 2.12 -25.71
C ARG A 73 0.79 3.14 -25.87
N VAL A 74 1.70 3.22 -24.90
CA VAL A 74 2.86 4.13 -24.95
C VAL A 74 3.87 3.65 -25.98
N PHE A 75 4.20 2.36 -25.99
CA PHE A 75 5.18 1.80 -26.92
C PHE A 75 4.68 1.84 -28.37
N GLU A 76 3.42 1.51 -28.62
CA GLU A 76 2.80 1.66 -29.94
C GLU A 76 2.91 3.10 -30.47
N ARG A 77 2.60 4.10 -29.63
CA ARG A 77 2.71 5.53 -30.03
C ARG A 77 4.12 5.98 -30.33
N ASN A 78 5.12 5.31 -29.76
CA ASN A 78 6.54 5.65 -29.92
C ASN A 78 7.26 4.70 -30.89
N ASN A 79 6.54 3.84 -31.63
CA ASN A 79 7.09 2.84 -32.54
C ASN A 79 8.09 1.88 -31.89
N VAL A 80 7.86 1.53 -30.62
CA VAL A 80 8.60 0.50 -29.90
C VAL A 80 7.81 -0.81 -30.01
N PHE A 81 8.32 -1.76 -30.78
CA PHE A 81 7.62 -3.03 -31.05
C PHE A 81 8.34 -4.25 -30.48
N ASP A 82 9.64 -4.13 -30.23
CA ASP A 82 10.46 -5.18 -29.64
C ASP A 82 10.68 -4.85 -28.16
N TYR A 83 9.74 -5.29 -27.33
CA TYR A 83 9.85 -5.18 -25.88
C TYR A 83 9.21 -6.37 -25.18
N GLU A 84 9.73 -6.72 -24.00
CA GLU A 84 9.16 -7.72 -23.12
C GLU A 84 8.96 -7.14 -21.71
N ILE A 85 7.79 -7.40 -21.11
CA ILE A 85 7.54 -7.08 -19.70
C ILE A 85 8.01 -8.26 -18.86
N ILE A 86 9.04 -8.05 -18.04
CA ILE A 86 9.60 -9.08 -17.17
C ILE A 86 8.62 -9.37 -16.03
N LYS A 87 8.20 -10.64 -15.92
CA LYS A 87 7.21 -11.07 -14.94
C LYS A 87 7.78 -11.01 -13.51
N ARG A 88 7.00 -10.44 -12.60
CA ARG A 88 7.28 -10.47 -11.17
C ARG A 88 7.14 -11.89 -10.62
N THR A 89 8.16 -12.38 -9.94
CA THR A 89 8.21 -13.71 -9.30
C THR A 89 8.32 -13.58 -7.77
N ASN A 90 7.61 -12.60 -7.21
CA ASN A 90 7.59 -12.36 -5.76
C ASN A 90 6.22 -12.63 -5.15
N LEU A 91 6.18 -12.73 -3.82
CA LEU A 91 4.95 -13.01 -3.05
C LEU A 91 3.84 -11.98 -3.34
N MET A 92 4.20 -10.77 -3.75
CA MET A 92 3.28 -9.67 -4.03
C MET A 92 2.87 -9.57 -5.50
N GLN A 93 3.18 -10.57 -6.34
CA GLN A 93 2.90 -10.51 -7.79
C GLN A 93 1.42 -10.34 -8.14
N SER A 94 0.50 -10.78 -7.26
CA SER A 94 -0.95 -10.69 -7.46
C SER A 94 -1.54 -9.34 -7.05
N TYR A 95 -0.77 -8.48 -6.38
CA TYR A 95 -1.22 -7.18 -5.92
C TYR A 95 -0.94 -6.09 -6.96
N PRO A 96 -1.73 -5.00 -6.97
CA PRO A 96 -1.41 -3.81 -7.75
C PRO A 96 0.02 -3.30 -7.53
N SER A 97 0.63 -2.77 -8.58
CA SER A 97 2.01 -2.28 -8.59
C SER A 97 2.06 -0.87 -9.14
N ASP A 98 3.04 -0.11 -8.72
CA ASP A 98 3.41 1.19 -9.27
C ASP A 98 4.61 1.10 -10.23
N PHE A 99 5.15 -0.08 -10.51
CA PHE A 99 6.21 -0.25 -11.52
C PHE A 99 6.16 -1.59 -12.26
N ASP A 100 6.71 -1.65 -13.47
CA ASP A 100 7.09 -2.86 -14.22
C ASP A 100 8.55 -2.79 -14.66
N ILE A 101 9.15 -3.93 -15.02
CA ILE A 101 10.46 -4.01 -15.66
C ILE A 101 10.24 -4.38 -17.13
N VAL A 102 10.94 -3.69 -18.04
CA VAL A 102 10.90 -3.95 -19.49
C VAL A 102 12.31 -4.16 -20.05
N ARG A 103 12.46 -5.02 -21.04
CA ARG A 103 13.66 -5.14 -21.88
C ARG A 103 13.31 -4.97 -23.35
#